data_AF-A0A512BXE6-F1
#
_entry.id   AF-A0A512BXE6-F1
#
_cell.length_a   1.000
_cell.length_b   1.000
_cell.length_c   1.000
_cell.angle_alpha   90.00
_cell.angle_beta   90.00
_cell.angle_gamma   90.00
#
_symmetry.space_group_name_H-M   'P 1'
#
loop_
_entity.id
_entity.type
_entity.pdbx_description
1 polymer ?
#
loop_
_entity_poly.entity_id
_entity_poly.type
_entity_poly.pdbx_seq_one_letter_code
_entity_poly.pdbx_strand_id
1 'polypeptide(L)'
;MRRNHVRITSINDGCDGLLGELQHTLAGLANAEMRHEMAREQIERSSGPVADKERRFTQCDSQYRLEREPYLKRLNHLQRHARSLLMPGF
;
A
#
# COMPACT_ATOMS: atom_id res chain seq x y z
N MET A 1 -5.42 -42.75 -15.01
CA MET A 1 -5.07 -41.34 -15.29
C MET A 1 -5.99 -40.40 -14.50
N ARG A 2 -5.59 -39.93 -13.30
CA ARG A 2 -6.28 -38.85 -12.55
C ARG A 2 -5.30 -38.19 -11.57
N ARG A 3 -4.46 -37.25 -12.05
CA ARG A 3 -3.57 -36.44 -11.16
C ARG A 3 -3.33 -35.00 -11.62
N ASN A 4 -4.18 -34.43 -12.49
CA ASN A 4 -3.99 -33.05 -12.98
C ASN A 4 -5.00 -32.01 -12.46
N HIS A 5 -6.11 -32.41 -11.82
CA HIS A 5 -7.14 -31.44 -11.37
C HIS A 5 -6.91 -30.82 -9.99
N VAL A 6 -6.11 -31.43 -9.12
CA VAL A 6 -5.89 -30.91 -7.75
C VAL A 6 -4.87 -29.76 -7.73
N ARG A 7 -3.96 -29.72 -8.72
CA ARG A 7 -2.88 -28.72 -8.77
C ARG A 7 -3.33 -27.36 -9.32
N ILE A 8 -4.34 -27.34 -10.19
CA ILE A 8 -4.81 -26.12 -10.85
C ILE A 8 -5.69 -25.29 -9.89
N THR A 9 -6.58 -25.94 -9.14
CA THR A 9 -7.38 -25.27 -8.10
C THR A 9 -6.53 -24.70 -6.96
N SER A 10 -5.51 -25.43 -6.51
CA SER A 10 -4.61 -24.96 -5.45
C SER A 10 -3.76 -23.73 -5.82
N ILE A 11 -3.50 -23.49 -7.11
CA ILE A 11 -2.78 -22.31 -7.58
C ILE A 11 -3.74 -21.12 -7.72
N ASN A 12 -4.98 -21.38 -8.14
CA ASN A 12 -6.01 -20.34 -8.30
C ASN A 12 -6.39 -19.70 -6.96
N ASP A 13 -6.59 -20.51 -5.92
CA ASP A 13 -6.91 -20.01 -4.56
C ASP A 13 -5.76 -19.19 -3.96
N GLY A 14 -4.50 -19.53 -4.25
CA GLY A 14 -3.32 -18.78 -3.82
C GLY A 14 -3.14 -17.45 -4.55
N CYS A 15 -3.47 -17.41 -5.85
CA CYS A 15 -3.45 -16.21 -6.67
C CYS A 15 -4.59 -15.23 -6.29
N ASP A 16 -5.78 -15.75 -6.01
CA ASP A 16 -6.94 -14.93 -5.61
C ASP A 16 -6.72 -14.30 -4.23
N GLY A 17 -6.13 -15.05 -3.29
CA GLY A 17 -5.72 -14.50 -1.98
C GLY A 17 -4.66 -13.40 -2.12
N LEU A 18 -3.65 -13.61 -2.96
CA LEU A 18 -2.60 -12.62 -3.23
C LEU A 18 -3.17 -11.36 -3.88
N LEU A 19 -4.08 -11.50 -4.83
CA LEU A 19 -4.75 -10.37 -5.49
C LEU A 19 -5.57 -9.56 -4.49
N GLY A 20 -6.33 -10.23 -3.61
CA GLY A 20 -7.09 -9.56 -2.55
C GLY A 20 -6.20 -8.77 -1.59
N GLU A 21 -5.08 -9.36 -1.16
CA GLU A 21 -4.11 -8.67 -0.30
C GLU A 21 -3.44 -7.47 -1.00
N LEU A 22 -3.14 -7.59 -2.29
CA LEU A 22 -2.59 -6.51 -3.09
C LEU A 22 -3.59 -5.36 -3.22
N GLN A 23 -4.84 -5.65 -3.58
CA GLN A 23 -5.91 -4.66 -3.68
C GLN A 23 -6.16 -3.96 -2.35
N HIS A 24 -6.23 -4.71 -1.24
CA HIS A 24 -6.41 -4.14 0.09
C HIS A 24 -5.25 -3.22 0.48
N THR A 25 -4.01 -3.64 0.22
CA THR A 25 -2.81 -2.85 0.54
C THR A 25 -2.76 -1.57 -0.30
N LEU A 26 -3.08 -1.65 -1.60
CA LEU A 26 -3.13 -0.49 -2.49
C LEU A 26 -4.26 0.47 -2.12
N ALA A 27 -5.43 -0.02 -1.76
CA ALA A 27 -6.54 0.81 -1.28
C ALA A 27 -6.16 1.54 0.02
N GLY A 28 -5.50 0.85 0.96
CA GLY A 28 -4.99 1.47 2.17
C GLY A 28 -3.97 2.58 1.88
N LEU A 29 -3.05 2.35 0.94
CA LEU A 29 -2.07 3.34 0.52
C LEU A 29 -2.73 4.55 -0.15
N ALA A 30 -3.67 4.33 -1.08
CA ALA A 30 -4.40 5.41 -1.74
C ALA A 30 -5.19 6.28 -0.75
N ASN A 31 -5.80 5.65 0.26
CA ASN A 31 -6.49 6.37 1.32
C ASN A 31 -5.54 7.21 2.19
N ALA A 32 -4.30 6.75 2.43
CA ALA A 32 -3.29 7.52 3.15
C ALA A 32 -2.79 8.71 2.30
N GLU A 33 -2.56 8.50 1.00
CA GLU A 33 -2.16 9.54 0.05
C GLU A 33 -3.22 10.64 -0.07
N MET A 34 -4.49 10.26 -0.23
CA MET A 34 -5.60 11.23 -0.31
C MET A 34 -5.75 12.04 0.97
N ARG A 35 -5.65 11.41 2.15
CA ARG A 35 -5.74 12.15 3.43
C ARG A 35 -4.58 13.11 3.62
N HIS A 36 -3.37 12.75 3.20
CA HIS A 36 -2.21 13.65 3.23
C HIS A 36 -2.40 14.85 2.31
N GLU A 37 -2.87 14.63 1.09
CA GLU A 37 -3.16 15.70 0.13
C GLU A 37 -4.21 16.67 0.69
N MET A 38 -5.34 16.14 1.17
CA MET A 38 -6.38 16.95 1.80
C MET A 38 -5.87 17.74 3.01
N ALA A 39 -5.03 17.13 3.86
CA ALA A 39 -4.45 17.81 5.01
C ALA A 39 -3.52 18.95 4.58
N ARG A 40 -2.71 18.75 3.53
CA ARG A 40 -1.86 19.80 2.96
C ARG A 40 -2.67 20.95 2.40
N GLU A 41 -3.70 20.68 1.61
CA GLU A 41 -4.61 21.71 1.11
C GLU A 41 -5.25 22.52 2.24
N GLN A 42 -5.65 21.85 3.32
CA GLN A 42 -6.26 22.50 4.48
C GLN A 42 -5.27 23.40 5.23
N ILE A 43 -4.00 23.00 5.34
CA ILE A 43 -2.94 23.83 5.92
C ILE A 43 -2.67 25.04 5.02
N GLU A 44 -2.60 24.83 3.71
CA GLU A 44 -2.36 25.89 2.73
C GLU A 44 -3.44 26.97 2.79
N ARG A 45 -4.72 26.56 2.78
CA ARG A 45 -5.89 27.44 2.85
C ARG A 45 -6.09 28.10 4.21
N SER A 46 -5.44 27.62 5.28
CA SER A 46 -5.59 28.20 6.61
C SER A 46 -5.00 29.61 6.70
N SER A 47 -5.56 30.49 7.52
CA SER A 47 -4.95 31.80 7.82
C SER A 47 -3.97 31.64 8.98
N GLY A 48 -2.87 32.41 8.97
CA GLY A 48 -1.92 32.45 10.09
C GLY A 48 -0.48 32.74 9.67
N PRO A 49 0.42 32.87 10.65
CA PRO A 49 1.84 33.07 10.40
C PRO A 49 2.45 31.96 9.54
N VAL A 50 3.36 32.32 8.65
CA VAL A 50 4.05 31.37 7.76
C VAL A 50 4.78 30.29 8.57
N ALA A 51 5.45 30.67 9.65
CA ALA A 51 6.17 29.75 10.52
C ALA A 51 5.27 28.67 11.14
N ASP A 52 4.04 29.02 11.50
CA ASP A 52 3.07 28.05 12.05
C ASP A 52 2.59 27.09 10.95
N LYS A 53 2.39 27.58 9.72
CA LYS A 53 2.07 26.72 8.58
C LYS A 53 3.20 25.74 8.25
N GLU A 54 4.44 26.21 8.21
CA GLU A 54 5.62 25.36 7.96
C GLU A 54 5.76 24.25 9.00
N ARG A 55 5.56 24.58 10.28
CA ARG A 55 5.54 23.57 11.35
C ARG A 55 4.45 22.53 11.13
N ARG A 56 3.24 22.95 10.75
CA ARG A 56 2.11 22.05 10.48
C ARG A 56 2.36 21.18 9.24
N PHE A 57 2.95 21.73 8.17
CA PHE A 57 3.35 20.94 7.00
C PHE A 57 4.38 19.87 7.38
N THR A 58 5.41 20.25 8.16
CA THR A 58 6.44 19.31 8.63
C THR A 58 5.82 18.16 9.44
N GLN A 59 4.88 18.48 10.34
CA GLN A 59 4.17 17.48 11.11
C GLN A 59 3.30 16.58 10.21
N CYS A 60 2.55 17.16 9.28
CA CYS A 60 1.72 16.43 8.31
C CYS A 60 2.57 15.44 7.49
N ASP A 61 3.72 15.88 6.97
CA ASP A 61 4.63 15.03 6.20
C ASP A 61 5.24 13.92 7.06
N SER A 62 5.58 14.21 8.32
CA SER A 62 6.10 13.18 9.24
C SER A 62 5.07 12.09 9.51
N GLN A 63 3.81 12.46 9.73
CA GLN A 63 2.72 11.52 9.98
C GLN A 63 2.44 10.67 8.74
N TYR A 64 2.38 11.29 7.56
CA TYR A 64 2.20 10.57 6.31
C TYR A 64 3.31 9.57 6.03
N ARG A 65 4.58 9.92 6.31
CA ARG A 65 5.70 8.97 6.15
C ARG A 65 5.52 7.74 7.04
N LEU A 66 5.15 7.93 8.31
CA LEU A 66 4.91 6.83 9.24
C LEU A 66 3.71 5.97 8.81
N GLU A 67 2.65 6.59 8.33
CA GLU A 67 1.45 5.88 7.87
C GLU A 67 1.68 5.12 6.57
N ARG A 68 2.47 5.68 5.64
CA ARG A 68 2.80 5.06 4.34
C ARG A 68 3.75 3.87 4.44
N GLU A 69 4.67 3.90 5.38
CA GLU A 69 5.72 2.89 5.55
C GLU A 69 5.21 1.43 5.61
N PRO A 70 4.20 1.07 6.44
CA PRO A 70 3.70 -0.30 6.51
C PRO A 70 3.13 -0.79 5.17
N TYR A 71 2.43 0.06 4.42
CA TYR A 71 1.90 -0.30 3.11
C TYR A 71 3.02 -0.58 2.10
N LEU A 72 4.07 0.25 2.07
CA LEU A 72 5.22 0.01 1.19
C LEU A 72 5.97 -1.27 1.56
N LYS A 73 6.14 -1.57 2.85
CA LYS A 73 6.73 -2.84 3.31
C LYS A 73 5.87 -4.02 2.87
N ARG A 74 4.54 -3.91 3.00
CA ARG A 74 3.61 -4.97 2.57
C ARG A 74 3.64 -5.17 1.06
N LEU A 75 3.62 -4.11 0.26
CA LEU A 75 3.73 -4.20 -1.21
C LEU A 75 5.02 -4.88 -1.64
N ASN A 76 6.16 -4.54 -1.04
CA ASN A 76 7.43 -5.21 -1.31
C ASN A 76 7.38 -6.72 -0.97
N HIS A 77 6.72 -7.09 0.13
CA HIS A 77 6.53 -8.49 0.48
C HIS A 77 5.63 -9.21 -0.53
N LEU A 78 4.49 -8.63 -0.89
CA LEU A 78 3.55 -9.18 -1.87
C LEU A 78 4.19 -9.33 -3.24
N GLN A 79 5.01 -8.36 -3.67
CA GLN A 79 5.75 -8.43 -4.93
C GLN A 79 6.73 -9.61 -4.95
N ARG A 80 7.47 -9.84 -3.85
CA ARG A 80 8.36 -11.01 -3.74
C ARG A 80 7.57 -12.31 -3.76
N HIS A 81 6.43 -12.36 -3.08
CA HIS A 81 5.57 -13.54 -3.04
C HIS A 81 4.99 -13.84 -4.44
N ALA A 82 4.46 -12.83 -5.13
CA ALA A 82 4.02 -12.93 -6.51
C ALA A 82 5.11 -13.48 -7.43
N ARG A 83 6.35 -12.97 -7.30
CA ARG A 83 7.49 -13.44 -8.08
C ARG A 83 7.80 -14.92 -7.81
N SER A 84 7.76 -15.36 -6.56
CA SER A 84 8.01 -16.77 -6.22
C SER A 84 6.94 -17.73 -6.76
N LEU A 85 5.68 -17.26 -6.87
CA LEU A 85 4.57 -18.05 -7.41
C LEU A 85 4.61 -18.11 -8.95
N LEU A 86 4.98 -17.00 -9.59
CA LEU A 86 5.03 -16.89 -11.06
C LEU A 86 6.33 -17.41 -11.67
N MET A 87 7.43 -17.46 -10.91
CA MET A 87 8.75 -17.93 -11.34
C MET A 87 9.38 -18.88 -10.30
N PRO A 88 8.82 -20.08 -10.07
CA PRO A 88 9.40 -21.04 -9.14
C PRO A 88 10.72 -21.60 -9.70
N GLY A 89 11.86 -21.14 -9.19
CA GLY A 89 13.19 -21.70 -9.54
C GLY A 89 14.31 -20.71 -9.90
N PHE A 90 14.08 -19.39 -9.75
CA PHE A 90 15.11 -18.36 -9.84
C PHE A 90 15.16 -17.50 -8.57
#